data_AF-A0A8C4N2Z5-F1
#
_entry.id   AF-A0A8C4N2Z5-F1
#
_cell.length_a   1.000
_cell.length_b   1.000
_cell.length_c   1.000
_cell.angle_alpha   90.00
_cell.angle_beta   90.00
_cell.angle_gamma   90.00
#
_symmetry.space_group_name_H-M   'P 1'
#
loop_
_entity.id
_entity.type
_entity.pdbx_description
1 polymer ?
#
loop_
_entity_poly.entity_id
_entity_poly.type
_entity_poly.pdbx_seq_one_letter_code
_entity_poly.pdbx_strand_id
1 'polypeptide(L)'
;FNCSLNLTLFFVNCNVTGVCQKSFHLIINIAEHWYTAEREYAAKQLADINTLPSFLELLKTPSTTSLSALDLAEWVLTNGQFSLTTLTKREFAHIETLTGEPGFAVSPPNFVFGVTYSPTAERRFAEARGDRAVLRAYHGSRLENFHSILHNGLHCHLSKPGLFGEGVYLSSDLSLALLYSPRCTAWARCSLGTFLSCVAVCEIIDHPDVKCQVKGQDSARARVPNSEGREVPQRYYVVTNNQLLRVRYLLIYSQGIPQRASTRRSWILRHPFATALTLYMGALLLLAAFNSPSVLLYLQHLFGGHI
;
A
#
# COMPACT_ATOMS: atom_id res chain seq x y z
N PHE A 1 -3.49 -4.10 -24.78
CA PHE A 1 -3.85 -4.25 -23.36
C PHE A 1 -4.71 -3.07 -22.94
N ASN A 2 -6.02 -3.17 -23.18
CA ASN A 2 -7.01 -2.13 -22.85
C ASN A 2 -8.15 -2.85 -22.12
N CYS A 3 -8.01 -3.02 -20.81
CA CYS A 3 -9.07 -3.54 -19.96
C CYS A 3 -9.90 -2.35 -19.48
N SER A 4 -10.92 -2.00 -20.26
CA SER A 4 -12.08 -1.29 -19.74
C SER A 4 -13.31 -2.12 -20.06
N LEU A 5 -13.99 -2.48 -18.99
CA LEU A 5 -15.27 -3.14 -18.94
C LEU A 5 -16.24 -2.55 -19.97
N ASN A 6 -16.87 -3.44 -20.74
CA ASN A 6 -18.22 -3.22 -21.24
C ASN A 6 -18.94 -4.57 -21.31
N LEU A 7 -19.24 -5.13 -20.15
CA LEU A 7 -20.17 -6.28 -20.03
C LEU A 7 -21.64 -5.83 -19.90
N THR A 8 -21.94 -4.53 -20.01
CA THR A 8 -23.27 -3.97 -19.70
C THR A 8 -24.12 -3.67 -20.94
N LEU A 9 -23.74 -4.10 -22.15
CA LEU A 9 -24.44 -3.71 -23.40
C LEU A 9 -24.97 -4.86 -24.27
N PHE A 10 -25.16 -6.06 -23.70
CA PHE A 10 -25.81 -7.18 -24.40
C PHE A 10 -27.08 -7.67 -23.69
N PHE A 11 -27.93 -6.74 -23.25
CA PHE A 11 -29.32 -7.03 -22.93
C PHE A 11 -30.22 -6.04 -23.66
N VAL A 12 -30.28 -6.15 -24.99
CA VAL A 12 -31.35 -5.51 -25.78
C VAL A 12 -31.90 -6.53 -26.77
N ASN A 13 -33.06 -7.07 -26.39
CA ASN A 13 -34.19 -7.40 -27.27
C ASN A 13 -33.92 -8.34 -28.47
N CYS A 14 -33.90 -9.66 -28.21
CA CYS A 14 -34.18 -10.66 -29.25
C CYS A 14 -35.40 -11.49 -28.87
N ASN A 15 -36.57 -10.96 -29.21
CA ASN A 15 -37.72 -11.80 -29.51
C ASN A 15 -37.64 -12.08 -31.02
N VAL A 16 -37.45 -13.36 -31.40
CA VAL A 16 -37.70 -14.02 -32.72
C VAL A 16 -36.72 -15.20 -32.96
N THR A 17 -37.28 -16.40 -32.86
CA THR A 17 -36.93 -17.71 -33.49
C THR A 17 -35.49 -18.28 -33.43
N GLY A 18 -35.29 -19.33 -32.61
CA GLY A 18 -34.49 -20.55 -32.85
C GLY A 18 -32.96 -20.48 -33.11
N VAL A 19 -32.48 -19.56 -33.94
CA VAL A 19 -31.06 -19.39 -34.31
C VAL A 19 -30.29 -18.63 -33.23
N CYS A 20 -30.99 -17.85 -32.42
CA CYS A 20 -30.43 -17.07 -31.32
C CYS A 20 -29.88 -17.96 -30.19
N GLN A 21 -30.51 -19.10 -29.90
CA GLN A 21 -30.15 -19.94 -28.74
C GLN A 21 -28.78 -20.61 -28.89
N LYS A 22 -28.41 -21.07 -30.10
CA LYS A 22 -27.07 -21.60 -30.38
C LYS A 22 -25.98 -20.52 -30.34
N SER A 23 -26.31 -19.30 -30.77
CA SER A 23 -25.40 -18.15 -30.75
C SER A 23 -25.15 -17.65 -29.32
N PHE A 24 -26.17 -17.64 -28.47
CA PHE A 24 -26.04 -17.35 -27.03
C PHE A 24 -25.23 -18.41 -26.29
N HIS A 25 -25.45 -19.71 -26.56
CA HIS A 25 -24.61 -20.77 -25.99
C HIS A 25 -23.15 -20.69 -26.43
N LEU A 26 -22.88 -20.29 -27.68
CA LEU A 26 -21.52 -20.10 -28.16
C LEU A 26 -20.83 -18.91 -27.47
N ILE A 27 -21.53 -17.79 -27.27
CA ILE A 27 -20.98 -16.62 -26.57
C ILE A 27 -20.73 -16.93 -25.10
N ILE A 28 -21.63 -17.64 -24.42
CA ILE A 28 -21.42 -18.08 -23.04
C ILE A 28 -20.24 -19.04 -22.95
N ASN A 29 -20.14 -20.03 -23.84
CA ASN A 29 -19.01 -20.97 -23.86
C ASN A 29 -17.68 -20.27 -24.16
N ILE A 30 -17.66 -19.27 -25.06
CA ILE A 30 -16.47 -18.48 -25.34
C ILE A 30 -16.11 -17.64 -24.12
N ALA A 31 -17.08 -17.01 -23.45
CA ALA A 31 -16.85 -16.22 -22.24
C ALA A 31 -16.38 -17.11 -21.07
N GLU A 32 -16.96 -18.28 -20.90
CA GLU A 32 -16.56 -19.27 -19.89
C GLU A 32 -15.18 -19.84 -20.19
N HIS A 33 -14.87 -20.18 -21.45
CA HIS A 33 -13.55 -20.65 -21.87
C HIS A 33 -12.49 -19.55 -21.74
N TRP A 34 -12.83 -18.30 -22.06
CA TRP A 34 -11.95 -17.15 -21.82
C TRP A 34 -11.70 -16.96 -20.33
N TYR A 35 -12.75 -17.01 -19.51
CA TYR A 35 -12.65 -16.86 -18.07
C TYR A 35 -11.88 -18.00 -17.40
N THR A 36 -12.06 -19.24 -17.85
CA THR A 36 -11.28 -20.39 -17.37
C THR A 36 -9.83 -20.30 -17.83
N ALA A 37 -9.55 -19.93 -19.08
CA ALA A 37 -8.19 -19.71 -19.55
C ALA A 37 -7.47 -18.59 -18.79
N GLU A 38 -8.15 -17.47 -18.49
CA GLU A 38 -7.61 -16.40 -17.65
C GLU A 38 -7.33 -16.88 -16.22
N ARG A 39 -8.21 -17.70 -15.64
CA ARG A 39 -8.02 -18.29 -14.31
C ARG A 39 -6.85 -19.28 -14.28
N GLU A 40 -6.73 -20.14 -15.28
CA GLU A 40 -5.61 -21.08 -15.39
C GLU A 40 -4.28 -20.35 -15.57
N TYR A 41 -4.27 -19.32 -16.42
CA TYR A 41 -3.10 -18.48 -16.61
C TYR A 41 -2.70 -17.74 -15.33
N ALA A 42 -3.67 -17.15 -14.62
CA ALA A 42 -3.44 -16.50 -13.33
C ALA A 42 -2.97 -17.49 -12.25
N ALA A 43 -3.53 -18.71 -12.23
CA ALA A 43 -3.11 -19.76 -11.32
C ALA A 43 -1.67 -20.22 -11.59
N LYS A 44 -1.29 -20.34 -12.87
CA LYS A 44 0.08 -20.64 -13.29
C LYS A 44 1.05 -19.54 -12.86
N GLN A 45 0.72 -18.27 -13.12
CA GLN A 45 1.54 -17.14 -12.65
C GLN A 45 1.69 -17.12 -11.13
N LEU A 46 0.61 -17.41 -10.40
CA LEU A 46 0.66 -17.48 -8.94
C LEU A 46 1.56 -18.63 -8.44
N ALA A 47 1.52 -19.78 -9.11
CA ALA A 47 2.43 -20.88 -8.83
C ALA A 47 3.89 -20.48 -9.06
N ASP A 48 4.19 -19.81 -10.19
CA ASP A 48 5.53 -19.33 -10.51
C ASP A 48 6.04 -18.32 -9.47
N ILE A 49 5.21 -17.34 -9.07
CA ILE A 49 5.52 -16.35 -8.00
C ILE A 49 5.85 -17.04 -6.66
N ASN A 50 5.14 -18.13 -6.33
CA ASN A 50 5.39 -18.88 -5.09
C ASN A 50 6.70 -19.67 -5.14
N THR A 51 7.17 -20.05 -6.33
CA THR A 51 8.48 -20.69 -6.52
C THR A 51 9.64 -19.69 -6.58
N LEU A 52 9.36 -18.42 -6.88
CA LEU A 52 10.38 -17.37 -7.01
C LEU A 52 11.20 -17.23 -5.70
N PRO A 53 12.52 -17.47 -5.71
CA PRO A 53 13.35 -17.27 -4.51
C PRO A 53 13.46 -15.78 -4.19
N SER A 54 13.95 -15.44 -3.00
CA SER A 54 14.26 -14.04 -2.69
C SER A 54 15.34 -13.50 -3.64
N PHE A 55 15.35 -12.18 -3.88
CA PHE A 55 16.39 -11.58 -4.75
C PHE A 55 17.82 -11.87 -4.27
N LEU A 56 18.04 -11.95 -2.96
CA LEU A 56 19.36 -12.29 -2.42
C LEU A 56 19.77 -13.73 -2.73
N GLU A 57 18.82 -14.67 -2.70
CA GLU A 57 19.05 -16.06 -3.10
C GLU A 57 19.26 -16.17 -4.62
N LEU A 58 18.48 -15.43 -5.41
CA LEU A 58 18.60 -15.37 -6.86
C LEU A 58 20.01 -14.94 -7.29
N LEU A 59 20.58 -13.93 -6.61
CA LEU A 59 21.93 -13.44 -6.87
C LEU A 59 23.03 -14.41 -6.43
N LYS A 60 22.78 -15.24 -5.42
CA LYS A 60 23.78 -16.18 -4.87
C LYS A 60 23.80 -17.50 -5.62
N THR A 61 22.65 -17.99 -6.07
CA THR A 61 22.50 -19.32 -6.69
C THR A 61 21.62 -19.24 -7.94
N PRO A 62 22.09 -18.60 -9.02
CA PRO A 62 21.32 -18.50 -10.26
C PRO A 62 21.07 -19.87 -10.91
N SER A 63 22.00 -20.81 -10.75
CA SER A 63 21.97 -22.14 -11.40
C SER A 63 20.90 -23.10 -10.86
N THR A 64 20.31 -22.82 -9.70
CA THR A 64 19.28 -23.68 -9.08
C THR A 64 17.86 -23.16 -9.27
N THR A 65 17.71 -22.00 -9.91
CA THR A 65 16.40 -21.35 -10.11
C THR A 65 15.76 -21.84 -11.40
N SER A 66 14.44 -22.07 -11.40
CA SER A 66 13.73 -22.46 -12.61
C SER A 66 13.79 -21.34 -13.67
N LEU A 67 13.84 -21.74 -14.95
CA LEU A 67 13.84 -20.78 -16.07
C LEU A 67 12.62 -19.87 -16.03
N SER A 68 11.43 -20.40 -15.76
CA SER A 68 10.19 -19.60 -15.65
C SER A 68 10.27 -18.53 -14.56
N ALA A 69 10.92 -18.80 -13.43
CA ALA A 69 11.11 -17.83 -12.36
C ALA A 69 12.12 -16.74 -12.75
N LEU A 70 13.17 -17.10 -13.49
CA LEU A 70 14.12 -16.14 -14.04
C LEU A 70 13.47 -15.24 -15.10
N ASP A 71 12.69 -15.80 -16.02
CA ASP A 71 11.95 -15.05 -17.04
C ASP A 71 10.97 -14.06 -16.40
N LEU A 72 10.27 -14.49 -15.33
CA LEU A 72 9.38 -13.62 -14.58
C LEU A 72 10.15 -12.49 -13.88
N ALA A 73 11.27 -12.80 -13.22
CA ALA A 73 12.11 -11.79 -12.57
C ALA A 73 12.69 -10.79 -13.59
N GLU A 74 13.16 -11.28 -14.74
CA GLU A 74 13.63 -10.44 -15.84
C GLU A 74 12.50 -9.55 -16.36
N TRP A 75 11.31 -10.08 -16.58
CA TRP A 75 10.16 -9.29 -17.02
C TRP A 75 9.78 -8.19 -16.02
N VAL A 76 9.78 -8.49 -14.72
CA VAL A 76 9.46 -7.50 -13.67
C VAL A 76 10.54 -6.41 -13.57
N LEU A 77 11.81 -6.77 -13.69
CA LEU A 77 12.94 -5.84 -13.53
C LEU A 77 13.25 -5.05 -14.81
N THR A 78 12.97 -5.64 -15.97
CA THR A 78 13.27 -5.03 -17.27
C THR A 78 12.19 -4.01 -17.58
N ASN A 79 12.47 -2.76 -17.20
CA ASN A 79 11.60 -1.65 -17.51
C ASN A 79 12.36 -0.56 -18.25
N GLY A 80 11.95 -0.27 -19.48
CA GLY A 80 12.52 0.80 -20.29
C GLY A 80 11.99 2.21 -19.95
N GLN A 81 10.93 2.30 -19.14
CA GLN A 81 10.21 3.57 -18.94
C GLN A 81 10.61 4.32 -17.68
N PHE A 82 10.95 3.62 -16.59
CA PHE A 82 11.40 4.20 -15.33
C PHE A 82 12.31 3.25 -14.54
N SER A 83 13.11 3.80 -13.65
CA SER A 83 13.93 3.08 -12.68
C SER A 83 13.61 3.56 -11.26
N LEU A 84 13.63 2.63 -10.30
CA LEU A 84 13.45 2.93 -8.88
C LEU A 84 14.81 2.98 -8.17
N THR A 85 15.03 4.02 -7.37
CA THR A 85 16.25 4.20 -6.57
C THR A 85 15.90 4.37 -5.10
N THR A 86 16.53 3.59 -4.23
CA THR A 86 16.35 3.76 -2.78
C THR A 86 16.93 5.09 -2.32
N LEU A 87 16.13 5.84 -1.57
CA LEU A 87 16.47 7.15 -1.03
C LEU A 87 16.72 7.08 0.49
N THR A 88 17.48 8.04 0.99
CA THR A 88 17.82 8.19 2.40
C THR A 88 16.70 8.91 3.17
N LYS A 89 16.70 8.75 4.50
CA LYS A 89 15.75 9.46 5.38
C LYS A 89 15.86 10.99 5.30
N ARG A 90 17.01 11.53 4.89
CA ARG A 90 17.18 12.99 4.71
C ARG A 90 16.34 13.52 3.55
N GLU A 91 16.17 12.72 2.51
CA GLU A 91 15.34 13.10 1.36
C GLU A 91 13.85 13.10 1.73
N PHE A 92 13.42 12.29 2.70
CA PHE A 92 12.06 12.38 3.22
C PHE A 92 11.75 13.74 3.87
N ALA A 93 12.66 14.24 4.72
CA ALA A 93 12.50 15.56 5.32
C ALA A 93 12.41 16.66 4.25
N HIS A 94 13.16 16.53 3.15
CA HIS A 94 13.05 17.45 2.01
C HIS A 94 11.70 17.31 1.27
N ILE A 95 11.16 16.10 1.13
CA ILE A 95 9.83 15.89 0.56
C ILE A 95 8.76 16.58 1.42
N GLU A 96 8.85 16.47 2.75
CA GLU A 96 7.92 17.12 3.68
C GLU A 96 7.91 18.64 3.50
N THR A 97 9.10 19.28 3.38
CA THR A 97 9.16 20.74 3.15
C THR A 97 8.56 21.15 1.81
N LEU A 98 8.63 20.29 0.78
CA LEU A 98 8.06 20.56 -0.55
C LEU A 98 6.54 20.35 -0.63
N THR A 99 5.97 19.50 0.23
CA THR A 99 4.52 19.25 0.28
C THR A 99 3.78 20.14 1.28
N GLY A 100 4.53 20.78 2.18
CA GLY A 100 4.00 21.61 3.26
C GLY A 100 3.85 20.85 4.59
N GLU A 101 3.59 21.62 5.65
CA GLU A 101 3.43 21.09 7.01
C GLU A 101 2.22 20.14 7.11
N PRO A 102 2.40 18.93 7.66
CA PRO A 102 1.29 18.00 7.82
C PRO A 102 0.27 18.55 8.83
N GLY A 103 -1.01 18.23 8.65
CA GLY A 103 -2.05 18.64 9.58
C GLY A 103 -1.91 18.03 10.97
N PHE A 104 -1.29 16.85 11.02
CA PHE A 104 -1.09 16.03 12.21
C PHE A 104 0.26 15.36 12.13
N ALA A 105 0.86 15.00 13.28
CA ALA A 105 2.09 14.25 13.30
C ALA A 105 1.87 12.85 12.66
N VAL A 106 2.69 12.52 11.66
CA VAL A 106 2.67 11.23 10.97
C VAL A 106 3.97 10.49 11.24
N SER A 107 3.90 9.16 11.34
CA SER A 107 5.13 8.36 11.41
C SER A 107 5.91 8.44 10.09
N PRO A 108 7.25 8.55 10.13
CA PRO A 108 8.03 8.54 8.89
C PRO A 108 7.95 7.17 8.19
N PRO A 109 8.05 7.11 6.86
CA PRO A 109 8.07 5.86 6.12
C PRO A 109 9.32 5.04 6.46
N ASN A 110 9.21 3.72 6.32
CA ASN A 110 10.33 2.80 6.54
C ASN A 110 11.32 2.86 5.38
N PHE A 111 10.81 2.99 4.15
CA PHE A 111 11.59 3.09 2.93
C PHE A 111 11.05 4.19 2.03
N VAL A 112 11.95 4.86 1.32
CA VAL A 112 11.61 5.87 0.33
C VAL A 112 12.28 5.47 -0.98
N PHE A 113 11.52 5.48 -2.07
CA PHE A 113 12.04 5.23 -3.40
C PHE A 113 11.80 6.43 -4.30
N GLY A 114 12.83 6.85 -5.04
CA GLY A 114 12.74 7.83 -6.11
C GLY A 114 12.41 7.14 -7.43
N VAL A 115 11.52 7.74 -8.20
CA VAL A 115 11.15 7.29 -9.55
C VAL A 115 11.87 8.18 -10.55
N THR A 116 12.80 7.59 -11.31
CA THR A 116 13.50 8.28 -12.39
C THR A 116 12.96 7.77 -13.72
N TYR A 117 12.45 8.67 -14.55
CA TYR A 117 11.86 8.31 -15.84
C TYR A 117 12.90 8.29 -16.96
N SER A 118 12.58 7.61 -18.06
CA SER A 118 13.39 7.62 -19.28
C SER A 118 13.59 9.05 -19.81
N PRO A 119 14.69 9.34 -20.54
CA PRO A 119 14.93 10.67 -21.10
C PRO A 119 13.78 11.19 -21.97
N THR A 120 13.12 10.29 -22.71
CA THR A 120 11.96 10.63 -23.54
C THR A 120 10.77 11.09 -22.70
N ALA A 121 10.46 10.39 -21.61
CA ALA A 121 9.39 10.76 -20.70
C ALA A 121 9.71 12.05 -19.93
N GLU A 122 10.97 12.26 -19.55
CA GLU A 122 11.43 13.49 -18.89
C GLU A 122 11.26 14.71 -19.81
N ARG A 123 11.66 14.59 -21.08
CA ARG A 123 11.46 15.65 -22.08
C ARG A 123 9.99 15.99 -22.26
N ARG A 124 9.12 14.99 -22.41
CA ARG A 124 7.68 15.20 -22.55
C ARG A 124 7.08 15.94 -21.34
N PHE A 125 7.51 15.58 -20.13
CA PHE A 125 7.06 16.28 -18.93
C PHE A 125 7.60 17.71 -18.85
N ALA A 126 8.86 17.94 -19.24
CA ALA A 126 9.46 19.27 -19.29
C ALA A 126 8.77 20.17 -20.33
N GLU A 127 8.43 19.63 -21.50
CA GLU A 127 7.65 20.33 -22.54
C GLU A 127 6.25 20.70 -22.05
N ALA A 128 5.55 19.76 -21.39
CA ALA A 128 4.24 20.03 -20.81
C ALA A 128 4.29 21.07 -19.67
N ARG A 129 5.39 21.10 -18.92
CA ARG A 129 5.62 22.06 -17.84
C ARG A 129 5.87 23.47 -18.40
N GLY A 130 6.73 23.62 -19.40
CA GLY A 130 7.24 24.93 -19.82
C GLY A 130 7.83 25.70 -18.63
N ASP A 131 7.48 26.98 -18.50
CA ASP A 131 7.97 27.85 -17.42
C ASP A 131 7.15 27.77 -16.12
N ARG A 132 6.21 26.82 -16.04
CA ARG A 132 5.28 26.72 -14.89
C ARG A 132 5.98 26.11 -13.66
N ALA A 133 5.45 26.46 -12.50
CA ALA A 133 5.85 25.86 -11.24
C ALA A 133 5.38 24.39 -11.13
N VAL A 134 6.08 23.61 -10.31
CA VAL A 134 5.71 22.23 -9.99
C VAL A 134 5.36 22.15 -8.51
N LEU A 135 4.14 21.73 -8.23
CA LEU A 135 3.64 21.44 -6.88
C LEU A 135 3.87 19.97 -6.56
N ARG A 136 3.94 19.64 -5.26
CA ARG A 136 4.02 18.26 -4.80
C ARG A 136 2.86 17.93 -3.89
N ALA A 137 2.28 16.75 -4.09
CA ALA A 137 1.17 16.25 -3.28
C ALA A 137 1.20 14.74 -3.18
N TYR A 138 0.53 14.21 -2.18
CA TYR A 138 0.40 12.80 -1.87
C TYR A 138 -0.81 12.17 -2.57
N HIS A 139 -0.63 10.95 -3.06
CA HIS A 139 -1.69 10.07 -3.55
C HIS A 139 -1.67 8.77 -2.75
N GLY A 140 -2.78 8.47 -2.07
CA GLY A 140 -2.95 7.19 -1.39
C GLY A 140 -3.69 6.18 -2.27
N SER A 141 -3.19 4.94 -2.31
CA SER A 141 -3.85 3.85 -3.04
C SER A 141 -3.55 2.50 -2.40
N ARG A 142 -4.30 1.47 -2.80
CA ARG A 142 -4.00 0.09 -2.41
C ARG A 142 -2.69 -0.35 -3.07
N LEU A 143 -1.89 -1.16 -2.37
CA LEU A 143 -0.56 -1.59 -2.82
C LEU A 143 -0.57 -2.25 -4.21
N GLU A 144 -1.57 -3.07 -4.48
CA GLU A 144 -1.77 -3.78 -5.75
C GLU A 144 -1.93 -2.85 -6.97
N ASN A 145 -2.33 -1.59 -6.75
CA ASN A 145 -2.48 -0.62 -7.83
C ASN A 145 -1.13 -0.03 -8.27
N PHE A 146 -0.09 -0.08 -7.43
CA PHE A 146 1.16 0.64 -7.68
C PHE A 146 1.96 0.12 -8.87
N HIS A 147 1.83 -1.17 -9.21
CA HIS A 147 2.38 -1.68 -10.47
C HIS A 147 1.77 -0.93 -11.67
N SER A 148 0.44 -0.87 -11.77
CA SER A 148 -0.23 -0.15 -12.84
C SER A 148 0.04 1.36 -12.80
N ILE A 149 0.03 1.97 -11.62
CA ILE A 149 0.30 3.41 -11.45
C ILE A 149 1.70 3.78 -11.95
N LEU A 150 2.72 2.96 -11.71
CA LEU A 150 4.08 3.24 -12.16
C LEU A 150 4.23 3.09 -13.69
N HIS A 151 3.62 2.05 -14.27
CA HIS A 151 3.74 1.76 -15.71
C HIS A 151 2.82 2.60 -16.59
N ASN A 152 1.62 2.92 -16.11
CA ASN A 152 0.59 3.59 -16.90
C ASN A 152 0.30 5.02 -16.41
N GLY A 153 0.81 5.40 -15.25
CA GLY A 153 0.46 6.66 -14.59
C GLY A 153 -0.84 6.57 -13.80
N LEU A 154 -1.21 7.69 -13.18
CA LEU A 154 -2.47 7.83 -12.47
C LEU A 154 -3.57 8.18 -13.49
N HIS A 155 -4.47 7.25 -13.76
CA HIS A 155 -5.58 7.48 -14.69
C HIS A 155 -6.82 8.03 -13.96
N CYS A 156 -7.31 9.20 -14.39
CA CYS A 156 -8.54 9.81 -13.86
C CYS A 156 -9.76 8.86 -13.88
N HIS A 157 -9.97 8.13 -14.98
CA HIS A 157 -11.14 7.26 -15.17
C HIS A 157 -11.06 5.92 -14.41
N LEU A 158 -9.86 5.52 -13.96
CA LEU A 158 -9.67 4.34 -13.10
C LEU A 158 -9.64 4.71 -11.61
N SER A 159 -9.54 6.00 -11.31
CA SER A 159 -9.66 6.51 -9.95
C SER A 159 -11.13 6.48 -9.56
N LYS A 160 -11.44 6.02 -8.35
CA LYS A 160 -12.83 6.01 -7.86
C LYS A 160 -13.38 7.43 -7.95
N PRO A 161 -14.53 7.65 -8.63
CA PRO A 161 -15.12 8.98 -8.69
C PRO A 161 -15.41 9.43 -7.25
N GLY A 162 -14.82 10.55 -6.87
CA GLY A 162 -14.97 11.13 -5.55
C GLY A 162 -16.12 12.14 -5.52
N LEU A 163 -16.35 12.71 -4.34
CA LEU A 163 -17.39 13.71 -4.10
C LEU A 163 -17.24 14.96 -4.99
N PHE A 164 -16.04 15.21 -5.50
CA PHE A 164 -15.67 16.42 -6.25
C PHE A 164 -15.53 16.18 -7.75
N GLY A 165 -16.12 15.11 -8.31
CA GLY A 165 -16.14 14.85 -9.75
C GLY A 165 -15.05 13.89 -10.24
N GLU A 166 -14.89 13.82 -11.56
CA GLU A 166 -13.89 12.94 -12.18
C GLU A 166 -12.49 13.57 -12.11
N GLY A 167 -11.49 12.76 -11.73
CA GLY A 167 -10.11 13.21 -11.65
C GLY A 167 -9.26 12.35 -10.71
N VAL A 168 -7.95 12.59 -10.73
CA VAL A 168 -7.02 12.03 -9.76
C VAL A 168 -7.02 12.92 -8.52
N TYR A 169 -7.32 12.32 -7.38
CA TYR A 169 -7.36 12.97 -6.08
C TYR A 169 -5.99 12.92 -5.42
N LEU A 170 -5.50 14.09 -5.03
CA LEU A 170 -4.23 14.30 -4.35
C LEU A 170 -4.44 15.17 -3.11
N SER A 171 -3.53 15.06 -2.16
CA SER A 171 -3.58 15.80 -0.90
C SER A 171 -2.22 16.40 -0.56
N SER A 172 -2.14 17.65 -0.10
CA SER A 172 -0.91 18.17 0.51
C SER A 172 -0.62 17.54 1.87
N ASP A 173 -1.62 16.91 2.50
CA ASP A 173 -1.52 16.26 3.80
C ASP A 173 -1.24 14.77 3.67
N LEU A 174 -0.10 14.31 4.19
CA LEU A 174 0.31 12.91 4.20
C LEU A 174 -0.63 12.04 5.06
N SER A 175 -1.12 12.57 6.19
CA SER A 175 -1.99 11.83 7.11
C SER A 175 -3.27 11.35 6.42
N LEU A 176 -3.79 12.19 5.52
CA LEU A 176 -4.96 11.91 4.73
C LEU A 176 -4.68 10.88 3.63
N ALA A 177 -3.55 10.98 2.93
CA ALA A 177 -3.18 9.99 1.92
C ALA A 177 -2.97 8.59 2.52
N LEU A 178 -2.50 8.50 3.77
CA LEU A 178 -2.38 7.24 4.49
C LEU A 178 -3.72 6.54 4.74
N LEU A 179 -4.81 7.28 4.95
CA LEU A 179 -6.16 6.70 5.10
C LEU A 179 -6.60 5.92 3.85
N TYR A 180 -6.14 6.35 2.67
CA TYR A 180 -6.41 5.70 1.39
C TYR A 180 -5.36 4.65 1.01
N SER A 181 -4.37 4.41 1.87
CA SER A 181 -3.27 3.48 1.64
C SER A 181 -3.33 2.32 2.65
N PRO A 182 -4.35 1.46 2.57
CA PRO A 182 -4.51 0.37 3.52
C PRO A 182 -3.34 -0.61 3.39
N ARG A 183 -3.04 -1.26 4.51
CA ARG A 183 -2.07 -2.35 4.58
C ARG A 183 -2.51 -3.50 3.68
N CYS A 184 -1.58 -3.99 2.88
CA CYS A 184 -1.76 -5.14 2.00
C CYS A 184 -0.67 -6.19 2.25
N THR A 185 -0.97 -7.46 1.95
CA THR A 185 0.02 -8.55 2.00
C THR A 185 0.95 -8.42 0.80
N ALA A 186 2.24 -8.28 1.07
CA ALA A 186 3.27 -8.23 0.04
C ALA A 186 3.71 -9.65 -0.36
N TRP A 187 4.61 -9.74 -1.34
CA TRP A 187 5.24 -10.99 -1.72
C TRP A 187 5.94 -11.64 -0.51
N ALA A 188 5.72 -12.94 -0.30
CA ALA A 188 6.14 -13.64 0.91
C ALA A 188 7.66 -13.58 1.18
N ARG A 189 8.48 -13.51 0.11
CA ARG A 189 9.94 -13.40 0.20
C ARG A 189 10.45 -11.95 0.03
N CYS A 190 9.57 -10.96 0.18
CA CYS A 190 9.94 -9.54 0.11
C CYS A 190 10.85 -9.15 1.29
N SER A 191 12.01 -8.56 0.97
CA SER A 191 12.94 -8.05 1.98
C SER A 191 12.41 -6.83 2.75
N LEU A 192 11.43 -6.12 2.20
CA LEU A 192 10.83 -4.94 2.84
C LEU A 192 9.87 -5.31 3.96
N GLY A 193 9.33 -6.55 3.97
CA GLY A 193 8.39 -7.05 4.97
C GLY A 193 7.18 -7.76 4.37
N THR A 194 6.40 -8.41 5.22
CA THR A 194 5.22 -9.20 4.81
C THR A 194 3.98 -8.34 4.57
N PHE A 195 3.87 -7.20 5.26
CA PHE A 195 2.75 -6.29 5.14
C PHE A 195 3.25 -4.88 4.83
N LEU A 196 2.79 -4.36 3.70
CA LEU A 196 3.21 -3.05 3.20
C LEU A 196 1.99 -2.16 2.97
N SER A 197 2.19 -0.86 3.19
CA SER A 197 1.35 0.21 2.67
C SER A 197 2.24 1.15 1.85
N CYS A 198 1.65 1.76 0.82
CA CYS A 198 2.38 2.58 -0.14
C CYS A 198 1.63 3.88 -0.41
N VAL A 199 2.35 5.00 -0.35
CA VAL A 199 1.84 6.34 -0.71
C VAL A 199 2.73 6.87 -1.85
N ALA A 200 2.10 7.38 -2.90
CA ALA A 200 2.82 8.08 -3.98
C ALA A 200 2.97 9.56 -3.64
N VAL A 201 4.14 10.12 -3.91
CA VAL A 201 4.35 11.57 -3.96
C VAL A 201 4.43 11.96 -5.43
N CYS A 202 3.52 12.83 -5.85
CA CYS A 202 3.36 13.21 -7.23
C CYS A 202 3.85 14.63 -7.47
N GLU A 203 4.45 14.84 -8.63
CA GLU A 203 4.73 16.16 -9.19
C GLU A 203 3.55 16.59 -10.06
N ILE A 204 3.04 17.79 -9.78
CA ILE A 204 1.89 18.39 -10.46
C ILE A 204 2.35 19.70 -11.10
N ILE A 205 2.11 19.86 -12.40
CA ILE A 205 2.33 21.14 -13.09
C ILE A 205 1.23 22.13 -12.69
N ASP A 206 1.59 23.34 -12.28
CA ASP A 206 0.61 24.39 -11.96
C ASP A 206 -0.10 24.90 -13.24
N HIS A 207 -1.22 24.25 -13.55
CA HIS A 207 -2.04 24.49 -14.74
C HIS A 207 -3.49 24.78 -14.34
N PRO A 208 -4.25 25.62 -15.07
CA PRO A 208 -5.68 25.91 -14.78
C PRO A 208 -6.60 24.68 -14.74
N ASP A 209 -6.16 23.54 -15.29
CA ASP A 209 -6.88 22.27 -15.24
C ASP A 209 -6.72 21.55 -13.91
N VAL A 210 -5.75 21.95 -13.09
CA VAL A 210 -5.59 21.49 -11.71
C VAL A 210 -6.54 22.30 -10.82
N LYS A 211 -7.50 21.62 -10.21
CA LYS A 211 -8.48 22.24 -9.31
C LYS A 211 -7.97 22.16 -7.87
N CYS A 212 -7.92 23.29 -7.20
CA CYS A 212 -7.44 23.43 -5.83
C CYS A 212 -8.06 24.66 -5.16
N GLN A 213 -8.15 24.62 -3.83
CA GLN A 213 -8.37 25.82 -3.03
C GLN A 213 -7.03 26.26 -2.44
N VAL A 214 -6.52 27.41 -2.89
CA VAL A 214 -5.35 28.07 -2.30
C VAL A 214 -5.84 29.17 -1.35
N LYS A 215 -5.28 29.25 -0.14
CA LYS A 215 -5.58 30.37 0.77
C LYS A 215 -5.22 31.71 0.11
N GLY A 216 -6.22 32.57 -0.12
CA GLY A 216 -6.03 33.96 -0.51
C GLY A 216 -6.09 34.29 -2.01
N GLN A 217 -6.53 33.36 -2.87
CA GLN A 217 -6.75 33.62 -4.30
C GLN A 217 -8.17 33.26 -4.75
N ASP A 218 -8.64 33.91 -5.82
CA ASP A 218 -10.00 33.83 -6.34
C ASP A 218 -10.50 32.39 -6.53
N SER A 219 -11.74 32.16 -6.09
CA SER A 219 -12.48 30.88 -6.05
C SER A 219 -12.73 30.20 -7.40
N ALA A 220 -12.13 30.70 -8.49
CA ALA A 220 -12.31 30.20 -9.85
C ALA A 220 -11.78 28.77 -10.08
N ARG A 221 -10.79 28.32 -9.29
CA ARG A 221 -10.18 26.97 -9.38
C ARG A 221 -10.76 25.95 -8.40
N ALA A 222 -11.70 26.34 -7.53
CA ALA A 222 -12.21 25.48 -6.46
C ALA A 222 -13.30 24.50 -6.92
N ARG A 223 -13.82 24.66 -8.15
CA ARG A 223 -14.95 23.87 -8.67
C ARG A 223 -14.55 22.99 -9.84
N VAL A 224 -14.93 21.72 -9.78
CA VAL A 224 -14.79 20.75 -10.87
C VAL A 224 -16.08 20.78 -11.69
N PRO A 225 -16.03 20.84 -13.04
CA PRO A 225 -17.23 20.70 -13.86
C PRO A 225 -17.89 19.34 -13.61
N ASN A 226 -19.22 19.32 -13.40
CA ASN A 226 -20.04 18.12 -13.17
C ASN A 226 -19.87 17.39 -11.81
N SER A 227 -19.39 18.05 -10.75
CA SER A 227 -19.41 17.49 -9.39
C SER A 227 -20.73 17.75 -8.66
N GLU A 228 -21.31 16.73 -8.02
CA GLU A 228 -22.48 16.91 -7.11
C GLU A 228 -22.07 17.54 -5.76
N GLY A 229 -20.79 17.45 -5.37
CA GLY A 229 -20.23 18.10 -4.20
C GLY A 229 -19.92 19.60 -4.38
N ARG A 230 -19.93 20.35 -3.26
CA ARG A 230 -19.42 21.73 -3.17
C ARG A 230 -17.90 21.79 -3.41
N GLU A 231 -17.33 22.99 -3.35
CA GLU A 231 -15.91 23.30 -3.56
C GLU A 231 -14.91 22.30 -2.94
N VAL A 232 -13.80 22.05 -3.63
CA VAL A 232 -12.71 21.15 -3.20
C VAL A 232 -12.13 21.66 -1.86
N PRO A 233 -12.09 20.86 -0.78
CA PRO A 233 -11.62 21.32 0.53
C PRO A 233 -10.16 21.78 0.51
N GLN A 234 -9.81 22.64 1.49
CA GLN A 234 -8.44 23.04 1.74
C GLN A 234 -7.55 21.78 1.87
N ARG A 235 -6.41 21.77 1.15
CA ARG A 235 -5.40 20.67 1.05
C ARG A 235 -5.65 19.59 0.00
N TYR A 236 -6.73 19.62 -0.76
CA TYR A 236 -6.93 18.70 -1.87
C TYR A 236 -6.58 19.32 -3.22
N TYR A 237 -6.06 18.50 -4.12
CA TYR A 237 -5.92 18.81 -5.54
C TYR A 237 -6.66 17.75 -6.36
N VAL A 238 -7.42 18.20 -7.36
CA VAL A 238 -8.06 17.32 -8.34
C VAL A 238 -7.44 17.62 -9.70
N VAL A 239 -6.80 16.61 -10.28
CA VAL A 239 -6.16 16.71 -11.59
C VAL A 239 -6.97 15.90 -12.60
N THR A 240 -7.47 16.57 -13.64
CA THR A 240 -8.27 15.94 -14.71
C THR A 240 -7.42 15.50 -15.90
N ASN A 241 -6.25 16.12 -16.10
CA ASN A 241 -5.34 15.80 -17.19
C ASN A 241 -4.12 15.03 -16.67
N ASN A 242 -4.03 13.75 -17.04
CA ASN A 242 -2.96 12.84 -16.64
C ASN A 242 -1.56 13.32 -17.09
N GLN A 243 -1.45 14.18 -18.12
CA GLN A 243 -0.15 14.68 -18.59
C GLN A 243 0.48 15.71 -17.63
N LEU A 244 -0.33 16.30 -16.75
CA LEU A 244 0.11 17.30 -15.79
C LEU A 244 0.64 16.69 -14.48
N LEU A 245 0.63 15.36 -14.39
CA LEU A 245 0.87 14.61 -13.17
C LEU A 245 1.83 13.46 -13.43
N ARG A 246 2.79 13.26 -12.54
CA ARG A 246 3.61 12.04 -12.52
C ARG A 246 3.99 11.65 -11.10
N VAL A 247 4.27 10.37 -10.87
CA VAL A 247 4.78 9.89 -9.58
C VAL A 247 6.28 10.14 -9.51
N ARG A 248 6.75 10.87 -8.50
CA ARG A 248 8.17 11.15 -8.31
C ARG A 248 8.80 10.33 -7.18
N TYR A 249 8.04 10.05 -6.12
CA TYR A 249 8.52 9.24 -5.00
C TYR A 249 7.46 8.22 -4.55
N LEU A 250 7.92 7.13 -3.95
CA LEU A 250 7.09 6.15 -3.25
C LEU A 250 7.53 6.07 -1.79
N LEU A 251 6.57 6.23 -0.90
CA LEU A 251 6.76 6.09 0.55
C LEU A 251 6.21 4.74 0.97
N ILE A 252 7.08 3.85 1.45
CA ILE A 252 6.70 2.50 1.86
C ILE A 252 6.70 2.41 3.37
N TYR A 253 5.55 2.02 3.89
CA TYR A 253 5.32 1.72 5.29
C TYR A 253 5.33 0.21 5.45
N SER A 254 6.39 -0.29 6.07
CA SER A 254 6.51 -1.69 6.43
C SER A 254 6.13 -1.87 7.88
N GLN A 255 5.10 -2.68 8.08
CA GLN A 255 4.85 -3.24 9.40
C GLN A 255 5.43 -4.64 9.36
N GLY A 256 6.66 -4.77 9.87
CA GLY A 256 7.13 -6.10 10.25
C GLY A 256 6.10 -6.72 11.18
N ILE A 257 5.91 -8.05 11.11
CA ILE A 257 5.66 -8.78 12.36
C ILE A 257 6.67 -8.18 13.32
N PRO A 258 6.26 -7.56 14.45
CA PRO A 258 7.20 -6.85 15.31
C PRO A 258 8.36 -7.80 15.50
N GLN A 259 9.51 -7.47 14.90
CA GLN A 259 10.72 -8.20 15.20
C GLN A 259 10.74 -8.10 16.70
N ARG A 260 10.59 -9.25 17.36
CA ARG A 260 10.85 -9.34 18.78
C ARG A 260 12.29 -8.88 18.87
N ALA A 261 12.47 -7.57 19.10
CA ALA A 261 13.66 -7.08 19.72
C ALA A 261 13.82 -8.04 20.87
N SER A 262 14.89 -8.83 20.78
CA SER A 262 15.26 -9.88 21.71
C SER A 262 15.60 -9.31 23.09
N THR A 263 15.04 -8.16 23.45
CA THR A 263 14.63 -7.92 24.81
C THR A 263 13.72 -9.07 25.23
N ARG A 264 14.29 -10.02 25.96
CA ARG A 264 13.59 -10.85 26.94
C ARG A 264 12.82 -9.92 27.89
N ARG A 265 11.78 -9.24 27.42
CA ARG A 265 10.72 -8.76 28.29
C ARG A 265 10.07 -10.04 28.78
N SER A 266 10.42 -10.40 30.01
CA SER A 266 9.94 -11.57 30.72
C SER A 266 8.44 -11.71 30.48
N TRP A 267 7.96 -12.95 30.32
CA TRP A 267 6.53 -13.29 30.16
C TRP A 267 5.64 -12.51 31.15
N ILE A 268 6.22 -12.19 32.31
CA ILE A 268 5.68 -11.36 33.39
C ILE A 268 5.16 -9.98 32.92
N LEU A 269 5.90 -9.29 32.04
CA LEU A 269 5.51 -7.96 31.54
C LEU A 269 4.45 -8.00 30.44
N ARG A 270 4.16 -9.19 29.88
CA ARG A 270 3.13 -9.37 28.84
C ARG A 270 1.75 -9.73 29.41
N HIS A 271 1.70 -10.24 30.63
CA HIS A 271 0.47 -10.69 31.27
C HIS A 271 0.38 -10.17 32.72
N PRO A 272 0.24 -8.85 32.92
CA PRO A 272 0.26 -8.24 34.26
C PRO A 272 -0.80 -8.83 35.19
N PHE A 273 -1.95 -9.23 34.63
CA PHE A 273 -3.04 -9.85 35.37
C PHE A 273 -2.70 -11.27 35.85
N ALA A 274 -2.15 -12.11 34.97
CA ALA A 274 -1.78 -13.48 35.33
C ALA A 274 -0.68 -13.47 36.39
N THR A 275 0.27 -12.55 36.29
CA THR A 275 1.35 -12.41 37.26
C THR A 275 0.86 -11.89 38.61
N ALA A 276 -0.04 -10.91 38.61
CA ALA A 276 -0.67 -10.43 39.83
C ALA A 276 -1.47 -11.53 40.53
N LEU A 277 -2.21 -12.35 39.78
CA LEU A 277 -2.97 -13.47 40.31
C LEU A 277 -2.07 -14.55 40.92
N THR A 278 -0.96 -14.91 40.24
CA THR A 278 -0.01 -15.89 40.78
C THR A 278 0.69 -15.40 42.05
N LEU A 279 1.07 -14.11 42.10
CA LEU A 279 1.67 -13.53 43.30
C LEU A 279 0.67 -13.49 44.46
N TYR A 280 -0.58 -13.15 44.17
CA TYR A 280 -1.66 -13.13 45.16
C TYR A 280 -1.94 -14.53 45.73
N MET A 281 -2.04 -15.55 44.88
CA MET A 281 -2.21 -16.93 45.34
C MET A 281 -1.01 -17.44 46.15
N GLY A 282 0.22 -17.05 45.76
CA GLY A 282 1.42 -17.35 46.53
C GLY A 282 1.41 -16.70 47.92
N ALA A 283 0.98 -15.43 48.02
CA ALA A 283 0.84 -14.74 49.30
C ALA A 283 -0.18 -15.41 50.21
N LEU A 284 -1.33 -15.84 49.66
CA LEU A 284 -2.34 -16.58 50.42
C LEU A 284 -1.82 -17.94 50.92
N LEU A 285 -1.05 -18.66 50.11
CA LEU A 285 -0.44 -19.93 50.50
C LEU A 285 0.61 -19.75 51.60
N LEU A 286 1.41 -18.68 51.52
CA LEU A 286 2.38 -18.35 52.58
C LEU A 286 1.66 -18.00 53.88
N LEU A 287 0.63 -17.16 53.83
CA LEU A 287 -0.18 -16.82 55.00
C LEU A 287 -0.85 -18.07 55.60
N ALA A 288 -1.37 -18.98 54.76
CA ALA A 288 -1.94 -20.23 55.19
C ALA A 288 -0.89 -21.15 55.84
N ALA A 289 0.33 -21.22 55.29
CA ALA A 289 1.43 -22.00 55.85
C ALA A 289 1.89 -21.46 57.21
N PHE A 290 2.10 -20.15 57.33
CA PHE A 290 2.48 -19.51 58.59
C PHE A 290 1.40 -19.57 59.67
N ASN A 291 0.12 -19.61 59.28
CA ASN A 291 -1.00 -19.76 60.22
C ASN A 291 -1.33 -21.22 60.53
N SER A 292 -0.64 -22.20 59.91
CA SER A 292 -0.88 -23.61 60.16
C SER A 292 -0.02 -24.10 61.36
N PRO A 293 -0.63 -24.71 62.38
CA PRO A 293 0.11 -25.20 63.55
C PRO A 293 1.18 -26.25 63.18
N SER A 294 0.92 -27.06 62.14
CA SER A 294 1.82 -28.13 61.69
C SER A 294 3.12 -27.61 61.09
N VAL A 295 3.09 -26.49 60.35
CA VAL A 295 4.30 -25.87 59.77
C VAL A 295 5.08 -25.12 60.85
N LEU A 296 4.41 -24.49 61.80
CA LEU A 296 5.05 -23.90 62.99
C LEU A 296 5.79 -24.96 63.82
N LEU A 297 5.16 -26.11 64.07
CA LEU A 297 5.77 -27.24 64.76
C LEU A 297 6.97 -27.80 63.99
N TYR A 298 6.85 -27.91 62.65
CA TYR A 298 7.96 -28.36 61.79
C TYR A 298 9.14 -27.38 61.79
N LEU A 299 8.89 -26.07 61.72
CA LEU A 299 9.92 -25.04 61.80
C LEU A 299 10.58 -24.99 63.19
N GLN A 300 9.80 -25.17 64.27
CA GLN A 300 10.36 -25.30 65.63
C GLN A 300 11.25 -26.54 65.76
N HIS A 301 10.90 -27.65 65.12
CA HIS A 301 11.72 -28.86 65.16
C HIS A 301 13.02 -28.75 64.33
N LEU A 302 13.02 -27.90 63.29
CA LEU A 302 14.17 -27.61 62.43
C LEU A 302 15.13 -26.58 63.03
N PHE A 303 14.61 -25.54 63.70
CA PHE A 303 15.41 -24.46 64.28
C PHE A 303 15.62 -24.58 65.80
N GLY A 304 14.88 -25.45 66.49
CA GLY A 304 15.00 -25.69 67.94
C GLY A 304 15.94 -26.83 68.32
N GLY A 305 16.61 -27.48 67.37
CA GLY A 305 17.56 -28.58 67.61
C GLY A 305 18.98 -28.17 68.00
N HIS A 306 19.23 -26.89 68.29
CA HIS A 306 20.51 -26.40 68.78
C HIS A 306 20.33 -25.48 69.99
N ILE A 307 20.05 -26.08 71.16
CA ILE A 307 20.61 -25.68 72.46
C ILE A 307 20.89 -26.98 73.23
#